data_AF-T0MBD8-F1
#
_entry.id   AF-T0MBD8-F1
#
_cell.length_a   1.000
_cell.length_b   1.000
_cell.length_c   1.000
_cell.angle_alpha   90.00
_cell.angle_beta   90.00
_cell.angle_gamma   90.00
#
_symmetry.space_group_name_H-M   'P 1'
#
loop_
_entity.id
_entity.type
_entity.pdbx_description
1 polymer ?
#
loop_
_entity_poly.entity_id
_entity_poly.type
_entity_poly.pdbx_seq_one_letter_code
_entity_poly.pdbx_strand_id
1 'polypeptide(L)'
;MSDLDTRLNNVLKKSTLFIAAQNIIEDEIIPQIISDVLRIVNKDNVSFESKQESLSDFLVDFFNLKNIDIDFNEADAMANVLCWIFEEYKMEGNDMYNKIMNIKTPDIVDDFNSLYNDESDQ
;
A
#
# COMPACT_ATOMS: atom_id res chain seq x y z
N MET A 1 -15.14 5.95 5.58
CA MET A 1 -13.75 5.57 5.26
C MET A 1 -13.81 4.79 3.96
N SER A 2 -13.09 5.23 2.94
CA SER A 2 -13.06 4.58 1.62
C SER A 2 -12.31 3.23 1.68
N ASP A 3 -12.44 2.40 0.64
CA ASP A 3 -11.66 1.16 0.52
C ASP A 3 -10.14 1.45 0.48
N LEU A 4 -9.74 2.51 -0.24
CA LEU A 4 -8.35 2.99 -0.27
C LEU A 4 -7.86 3.46 1.11
N ASP A 5 -8.67 4.21 1.86
CA ASP A 5 -8.30 4.65 3.22
C ASP A 5 -8.02 3.43 4.12
N THR A 6 -8.84 2.39 3.98
CA THR A 6 -8.70 1.14 4.75
C THR A 6 -7.41 0.41 4.38
N ARG A 7 -7.09 0.32 3.08
CA ARG A 7 -5.84 -0.27 2.61
C ARG A 7 -4.61 0.47 3.13
N LEU A 8 -4.60 1.80 3.01
CA LEU A 8 -3.51 2.64 3.48
C LEU A 8 -3.34 2.52 5.00
N ASN A 9 -4.43 2.56 5.77
CA ASN A 9 -4.41 2.33 7.21
C ASN A 9 -3.77 0.98 7.56
N ASN A 10 -4.19 -0.09 6.89
CA ASN A 10 -3.68 -1.44 7.15
C ASN A 10 -2.19 -1.55 6.84
N VAL A 11 -1.75 -0.95 5.72
CA VAL A 11 -0.35 -0.93 5.30
C VAL A 11 0.50 -0.13 6.28
N LEU A 12 0.05 1.06 6.71
CA LEU A 12 0.73 1.86 7.73
C LEU A 12 0.86 1.07 9.03
N LYS A 13 -0.23 0.48 9.55
CA LYS A 13 -0.19 -0.29 10.81
C LYS A 13 0.68 -1.56 10.74
N LYS A 14 0.91 -2.11 9.54
CA LYS A 14 1.77 -3.28 9.33
C LYS A 14 3.22 -2.93 9.04
N SER A 15 3.51 -1.66 8.75
CA SER A 15 4.88 -1.17 8.50
C SER A 15 5.71 -1.24 9.79
N THR A 16 6.94 -1.75 9.67
CA THR A 16 7.90 -1.79 10.78
C THR A 16 8.19 -0.40 11.33
N LEU A 17 8.19 0.63 10.46
CA LEU A 17 8.41 2.02 10.83
C LEU A 17 7.34 2.54 11.81
N PHE A 18 6.07 2.29 11.49
CA PHE A 18 4.94 2.71 12.33
C PHE A 18 4.81 1.83 13.58
N ILE A 19 5.12 0.53 13.48
CA ILE A 19 5.17 -0.36 14.64
C ILE A 19 6.24 0.11 15.65
N ALA A 20 7.42 0.49 15.17
CA ALA A 20 8.49 1.01 16.03
C ALA A 20 8.10 2.32 16.71
N ALA A 21 7.29 3.15 16.05
CA ALA A 21 6.84 4.44 16.53
C ALA A 21 5.49 4.42 17.27
N GLN A 22 4.85 3.27 17.46
CA GLN A 22 3.48 3.15 18.00
C GLN A 22 3.29 3.76 19.41
N ASN A 23 4.36 3.90 20.19
CA ASN A 23 4.31 4.50 21.52
C ASN A 23 4.37 6.04 21.50
N ILE A 24 4.67 6.63 20.33
CA ILE A 24 4.84 8.07 20.12
C ILE A 24 3.76 8.60 19.17
N ILE A 25 3.43 7.81 18.13
CA ILE A 25 2.37 8.11 17.18
C ILE A 25 1.08 7.52 17.73
N GLU A 26 0.22 8.39 18.23
CA GLU A 26 -1.13 8.02 18.65
C GLU A 26 -1.99 7.60 17.44
N ASP A 27 -2.85 6.61 17.65
CA ASP A 27 -3.75 6.07 16.61
C ASP A 27 -4.64 7.16 15.97
N GLU A 28 -4.93 8.23 16.71
CA GLU A 28 -5.72 9.39 16.24
C GLU A 28 -5.02 10.21 15.15
N ILE A 29 -3.70 10.05 14.99
CA ILE A 29 -2.89 10.77 13.98
C ILE A 29 -2.91 10.03 12.63
N ILE A 30 -3.17 8.72 12.62
CA ILE A 30 -3.17 7.90 11.40
C ILE A 30 -4.13 8.43 10.31
N PRO A 31 -5.38 8.84 10.62
CA PRO A 31 -6.26 9.45 9.62
C PRO A 31 -5.68 10.73 8.97
N GLN A 32 -4.94 11.54 9.73
CA GLN A 32 -4.29 12.74 9.21
C GLN A 32 -3.16 12.36 8.25
N ILE A 33 -2.33 11.38 8.63
CA ILE A 33 -1.27 10.85 7.75
C ILE A 33 -1.86 10.33 6.43
N ILE A 34 -2.94 9.56 6.50
CA ILE A 34 -3.63 9.04 5.31
C ILE A 34 -4.13 10.20 4.43
N SER A 35 -4.71 11.24 5.03
CA SER A 35 -5.16 12.43 4.30
C SER A 35 -4.02 13.12 3.57
N ASP A 36 -2.86 13.27 4.22
CA ASP A 36 -1.67 13.87 3.60
C ASP A 36 -1.06 12.99 2.50
N VAL A 37 -1.01 11.68 2.71
CA VAL A 37 -0.59 10.71 1.69
C VAL A 37 -1.47 10.85 0.45
N LEU A 38 -2.80 10.82 0.63
CA LEU A 38 -3.77 10.97 -0.45
C LEU A 38 -3.60 12.29 -1.19
N ARG A 39 -3.37 13.39 -0.46
CA ARG A 39 -3.12 14.71 -1.06
C ARG A 39 -1.87 14.72 -1.95
N ILE A 40 -0.83 13.97 -1.60
CA ILE A 40 0.41 13.88 -2.39
C ILE A 40 0.20 13.00 -3.62
N VAL A 41 -0.34 11.79 -3.47
CA VAL A 41 -0.46 10.82 -4.57
C VAL A 41 -1.55 11.18 -5.59
N ASN A 42 -2.59 11.92 -5.18
CA ASN A 42 -3.64 12.41 -6.08
C ASN A 42 -3.22 13.62 -6.93
N LYS A 43 -1.99 14.13 -6.83
CA LYS A 43 -1.54 15.22 -7.70
C LYS A 43 -1.50 14.74 -9.16
N ASP A 44 -2.39 15.30 -9.98
CA ASP A 44 -2.43 15.04 -11.41
C ASP A 44 -1.18 15.57 -12.12
N ASN A 45 -0.75 14.89 -13.18
CA ASN A 45 0.40 15.23 -14.01
C ASN A 45 1.77 15.21 -13.30
N VAL A 46 1.86 14.62 -12.11
CA VAL A 46 3.12 14.34 -11.42
C VAL A 46 3.50 12.88 -11.65
N SER A 47 4.77 12.61 -11.98
CA SER A 47 5.24 11.24 -12.20
C SER A 47 5.20 10.41 -10.91
N PHE A 48 5.25 9.09 -11.06
CA PHE A 48 5.31 8.17 -9.92
C PHE A 48 6.51 8.49 -9.01
N GLU A 49 7.68 8.69 -9.60
CA GLU A 49 8.94 8.96 -8.91
C GLU A 49 8.85 10.29 -8.12
N SER A 50 8.29 11.34 -8.71
CA SER A 50 8.13 12.62 -8.02
C SER A 50 7.10 12.56 -6.88
N LYS A 51 6.06 11.72 -6.99
CA LYS A 51 5.12 11.45 -5.88
C LYS A 51 5.80 10.67 -4.77
N GLN A 52 6.62 9.68 -5.11
CA GLN A 52 7.41 8.91 -4.15
C GLN A 52 8.39 9.81 -3.39
N GLU A 53 9.16 10.65 -4.09
CA GLU A 53 10.08 11.60 -3.47
C GLU A 53 9.33 12.54 -2.50
N SER A 54 8.22 13.12 -2.95
CA SER A 54 7.37 13.98 -2.11
C SER A 54 6.82 13.25 -0.87
N LEU A 55 6.51 11.96 -0.99
CA LEU A 55 6.05 11.13 0.14
C LEU A 55 7.20 10.78 1.09
N SER A 56 8.39 10.50 0.55
CA SER A 56 9.58 10.21 1.35
C SER A 56 9.94 11.41 2.22
N ASP A 57 10.01 12.60 1.62
CA ASP A 57 10.26 13.86 2.32
C ASP A 57 9.20 14.11 3.40
N PHE A 58 7.92 13.92 3.06
CA PHE A 58 6.82 14.06 4.02
C PHE A 58 6.98 13.11 5.22
N LEU A 59 7.36 11.84 4.99
CA LEU A 59 7.55 10.88 6.06
C LEU A 59 8.75 11.28 6.94
N VAL A 60 9.89 11.63 6.36
CA VAL A 60 11.05 12.12 7.12
C VAL A 60 10.67 13.32 7.99
N ASP A 61 10.03 14.33 7.41
CA ASP A 61 9.58 15.51 8.14
C ASP A 61 8.58 15.16 9.24
N PHE A 62 7.62 14.30 8.96
CA PHE A 62 6.61 13.87 9.94
C PHE A 62 7.24 13.17 11.14
N PHE A 63 8.14 12.21 10.93
CA PHE A 63 8.81 11.48 12.01
C PHE A 63 9.77 12.39 12.79
N ASN A 64 10.49 13.28 12.11
CA ASN A 64 11.33 14.30 12.75
C ASN A 64 10.53 15.23 13.67
N LEU A 65 9.33 15.67 13.24
CA LEU A 65 8.42 16.47 14.08
C LEU A 65 7.94 15.72 15.33
N LYS A 66 7.97 14.38 15.32
CA LYS A 66 7.67 13.52 16.46
C LYS A 66 8.90 13.15 17.28
N ASN A 67 10.06 13.75 17.00
CA ASN A 67 11.36 13.40 17.60
C ASN A 67 11.73 11.93 17.38
N ILE A 68 11.38 11.38 16.23
CA ILE A 68 11.75 10.03 15.80
C ILE A 68 12.70 10.19 14.63
N ASP A 69 13.94 9.76 14.82
CA ASP A 69 14.94 9.72 13.76
C ASP A 69 14.71 8.46 12.92
N ILE A 70 14.61 8.62 11.60
CA ILE A 70 14.36 7.54 10.65
C ILE A 70 15.37 7.64 9.51
N ASP A 71 15.81 6.51 8.97
CA ASP A 71 16.67 6.54 7.79
C ASP A 71 15.84 6.97 6.56
N PHE A 72 16.42 7.80 5.71
CA PHE A 72 15.84 8.16 4.42
C PHE A 72 15.48 6.91 3.59
N ASN A 73 16.26 5.84 3.70
CA ASN A 73 15.95 4.58 3.01
C ASN A 73 14.64 3.93 3.52
N GLU A 74 14.33 4.06 4.81
CA GLU A 74 13.08 3.54 5.39
C GLU A 74 11.88 4.38 4.95
N ALA A 75 12.05 5.70 4.92
CA ALA A 75 11.05 6.63 4.39
C ALA A 75 10.78 6.37 2.90
N ASP A 76 11.83 6.20 2.10
CA ASP A 76 11.71 5.96 0.65
C ASP A 76 11.04 4.61 0.35
N ALA A 77 11.41 3.55 1.08
CA ALA A 77 10.76 2.25 0.96
C ALA A 77 9.26 2.33 1.28
N MET A 78 8.89 3.05 2.34
CA MET A 78 7.49 3.24 2.72
C MET A 78 6.74 4.11 1.69
N ALA A 79 7.36 5.18 1.19
CA ALA A 79 6.80 6.05 0.16
C ALA A 79 6.50 5.27 -1.13
N ASN A 80 7.43 4.43 -1.57
CA ASN A 80 7.24 3.56 -2.73
C ASN A 80 6.03 2.62 -2.53
N VAL A 81 5.92 2.00 -1.36
CA VAL A 81 4.77 1.13 -1.02
C VAL A 81 3.45 1.90 -1.08
N LEU A 82 3.38 3.10 -0.48
CA LEU A 82 2.17 3.90 -0.48
C LEU A 82 1.75 4.35 -1.89
N CYS A 83 2.72 4.75 -2.73
CA CYS A 83 2.48 5.04 -4.15
C CYS A 83 1.94 3.82 -4.90
N TRP A 84 2.54 2.64 -4.71
CA TRP A 84 2.08 1.40 -5.34
C TRP A 84 0.65 1.03 -4.95
N ILE A 85 0.31 1.13 -3.67
CA ILE A 85 -1.06 0.84 -3.18
C ILE A 85 -2.08 1.77 -3.83
N PHE A 86 -1.72 3.03 -4.02
CA PHE A 86 -2.59 4.00 -4.69
C PHE A 86 -2.75 3.70 -6.20
N GLU A 87 -1.66 3.44 -6.91
CA GLU A 87 -1.73 3.15 -8.35
C GLU A 87 -2.45 1.82 -8.64
N GLU A 88 -2.22 0.78 -7.83
CA GLU A 88 -2.98 -0.46 -7.92
C GLU A 88 -4.47 -0.21 -7.70
N TYR A 89 -4.83 0.58 -6.69
CA TYR A 89 -6.24 0.91 -6.43
C TYR A 89 -6.89 1.61 -7.64
N LYS A 90 -6.18 2.54 -8.29
CA LYS A 90 -6.67 3.20 -9.52
C LYS A 90 -6.84 2.25 -10.70
N MET A 91 -6.06 1.17 -10.74
CA MET A 91 -6.13 0.12 -11.75
C MET A 91 -7.05 -1.05 -11.33
N GLU A 92 -7.81 -0.90 -10.24
CA GLU A 92 -8.65 -1.95 -9.64
C GLU A 92 -7.87 -3.23 -9.23
N GLY A 93 -6.56 -3.09 -9.05
CA GLY A 93 -5.64 -4.14 -8.60
C GLY A 93 -5.53 -4.26 -7.08
N ASN A 94 -4.92 -5.37 -6.62
CA ASN A 94 -4.77 -5.70 -5.20
C ASN A 94 -3.46 -6.44 -4.87
N ASP A 95 -2.53 -6.59 -5.80
CA ASP A 95 -1.45 -7.58 -5.67
C ASP A 95 -0.46 -7.21 -4.57
N MET A 96 0.03 -5.97 -4.55
CA MET A 96 0.92 -5.45 -3.51
C MET A 96 0.19 -5.44 -2.16
N TYR A 97 -1.06 -4.99 -2.12
CA TYR A 97 -1.86 -4.99 -0.90
C TYR A 97 -2.01 -6.41 -0.32
N ASN A 98 -2.40 -7.38 -1.15
CA ASN A 98 -2.56 -8.77 -0.75
C ASN A 98 -1.24 -9.38 -0.28
N LYS A 99 -0.14 -9.08 -0.98
CA LYS A 99 1.20 -9.51 -0.60
C LYS A 99 1.60 -8.96 0.76
N ILE A 100 1.40 -7.66 1.02
CA ILE A 100 1.69 -7.05 2.32
C ILE A 100 0.82 -7.69 3.39
N MET A 101 -0.47 -7.92 3.11
CA MET A 101 -1.42 -8.46 4.07
C MET A 101 -1.31 -9.98 4.26
N ASN A 102 -0.51 -10.68 3.46
CA ASN A 102 -0.45 -12.15 3.38
C ASN A 102 -1.83 -12.77 3.07
N ILE A 103 -2.64 -12.08 2.26
CA ILE A 103 -3.92 -12.59 1.78
C ILE A 103 -3.60 -13.55 0.63
N LYS A 104 -4.00 -14.83 0.78
CA LYS A 104 -3.90 -15.79 -0.32
C LYS A 104 -4.90 -15.40 -1.39
N THR A 105 -4.43 -15.04 -2.56
CA THR A 105 -5.27 -14.98 -3.76
C THR A 105 -5.75 -16.40 -4.04
N PRO A 106 -7.06 -16.63 -4.25
CA PRO A 106 -7.54 -17.94 -4.66
C PRO A 106 -6.86 -18.35 -5.96
N ASP A 107 -6.26 -19.54 -5.99
CA ASP A 107 -5.78 -20.11 -7.25
C ASP A 107 -7.00 -20.35 -8.15
N ILE A 108 -6.95 -19.83 -9.38
CA ILE A 108 -7.88 -20.26 -10.42
C ILE A 108 -7.53 -21.71 -10.70
N VAL A 109 -8.43 -22.63 -10.36
CA VAL A 109 -8.29 -24.03 -10.75
C VAL A 109 -8.55 -24.07 -12.25
N ASP A 110 -7.50 -24.15 -13.06
CA ASP A 110 -7.57 -24.44 -14.50
C ASP A 110 -8.04 -25.90 -14.69
N ASP A 111 -9.29 -26.20 -14.38
CA ASP A 111 -9.90 -27.53 -14.59
C ASP A 111 -11.05 -27.47 -15.61
N PHE A 112 -10.87 -26.66 -16.66
CA PHE A 112 -11.81 -26.60 -17.78
C PHE A 112 -11.52 -27.63 -18.90
N ASN A 113 -10.50 -28.48 -18.75
CA ASN A 113 -10.14 -29.48 -19.78
C ASN A 113 -10.46 -30.94 -19.43
N SER A 114 -11.22 -31.21 -18.36
CA SER A 114 -11.60 -32.59 -17.99
C SER A 114 -13.01 -33.02 -18.42
N LEU A 115 -13.85 -32.15 -19.00
CA LEU A 115 -15.28 -32.45 -19.24
C LEU A 115 -15.68 -32.75 -20.70
N TYR A 116 -14.72 -32.82 -21.63
CA TYR A 116 -15.00 -33.18 -23.03
C TYR A 116 -13.98 -34.18 -23.59
N ASN A 117 -13.85 -35.36 -22.96
CA ASN A 117 -13.58 -36.58 -23.71
C ASN A 117 -14.92 -37.30 -23.91
N ASP A 118 -15.76 -36.70 -24.75
CA ASP A 118 -16.85 -37.39 -25.41
C ASP A 118 -16.26 -37.94 -26.72
N GLU A 119 -15.36 -38.93 -26.61
CA GLU A 119 -15.08 -39.80 -27.74
C GLU A 119 -16.21 -40.82 -27.78
N SER A 120 -17.20 -40.47 -28.59
CA SER A 120 -18.26 -41.35 -29.05
C SER A 120 -17.62 -42.50 -29.84
N ASP A 121 -17.28 -43.59 -29.16
CA ASP A 121 -16.90 -44.83 -29.82
C ASP A 121 -18.15 -45.54 -30.38
N GLN A 122 -18.29 -45.36 -31.71
CA GLN A 122 -18.72 -46.30 -32.76
C GLN A 122 -19.85 -47.32 -32.49
#